data_AF-A0ABD3G0N6-F1
#
_entry.id   AF-A0ABD3G0N6-F1
#
_cell.length_a   1.000
_cell.length_b   1.000
_cell.length_c   1.000
_cell.angle_alpha   90.00
_cell.angle_beta   90.00
_cell.angle_gamma   90.00
#
_symmetry.space_group_name_H-M   'P 1'
#
loop_
_entity.id
_entity.type
_entity.pdbx_description
1 polymer ?
#
loop_
_entity_poly.entity_id
_entity_poly.type
_entity_poly.pdbx_seq_one_letter_code
_entity_poly.pdbx_strand_id
1 'polypeptide(L)'
;MADADELTAMTPAQKKLFELRMKMNAGRKANKQEVAAEHDRIKNSDKKAKKEEQYKKREEKKLVVASGKAHLNETAEVAEIKTKKAGKKEKRKAAFGWDVFNQDSLYKGYKKRLVSLPTAGKTSTAVVAASDDALGDELAYGKDDKVEEANVERMAQELEDRIKARKKFSRRRQHYEGEDVDYINGQNRIFNRKASQAFDKYTVEIRQNLERGTAL
;
A
#
# COMPACT_ATOMS: atom_id res chain seq x y z
N MET A 1 -30.52 -35.78 30.44
CA MET A 1 -30.37 -36.62 29.24
C MET A 1 -31.56 -37.55 29.28
N ALA A 2 -32.44 -37.53 28.28
CA ALA A 2 -33.53 -38.52 28.24
C ALA A 2 -32.88 -39.87 27.92
N ASP A 3 -33.20 -40.89 28.70
CA ASP A 3 -32.69 -42.25 28.50
C ASP A 3 -33.09 -42.74 27.09
N ALA A 4 -32.18 -43.45 26.43
CA ALA A 4 -32.37 -43.89 25.04
C ALA A 4 -33.66 -44.73 24.84
N ASP A 5 -34.17 -45.32 25.94
CA ASP A 5 -35.44 -46.06 26.00
C ASP A 5 -36.71 -45.18 25.88
N GLU A 6 -36.66 -43.91 26.27
CA GLU A 6 -37.83 -43.02 26.12
C GLU A 6 -37.99 -42.55 24.67
N LEU A 7 -36.89 -42.48 23.92
CA LEU A 7 -36.94 -42.11 22.51
C LEU A 7 -37.53 -43.24 21.66
N THR A 8 -37.29 -44.52 21.97
CA THR A 8 -37.79 -45.65 21.17
C THR A 8 -39.32 -45.79 21.28
N ALA A 9 -39.88 -45.52 22.46
CA ALA A 9 -41.32 -45.56 22.77
C ALA A 9 -42.17 -44.42 22.15
N MET A 10 -41.54 -43.37 21.62
CA MET A 10 -42.24 -42.23 21.02
C MET A 10 -42.70 -42.49 19.57
N THR A 11 -43.88 -41.97 19.23
CA THR A 11 -44.37 -41.94 17.84
C THR A 11 -43.42 -41.11 16.94
N PRO A 12 -43.36 -41.37 15.62
CA PRO A 12 -42.50 -40.62 14.71
C PRO A 12 -42.69 -39.09 14.77
N ALA A 13 -43.93 -38.64 15.01
CA ALA A 13 -44.24 -37.22 15.18
C ALA A 13 -43.67 -36.64 16.48
N GLN A 14 -43.73 -37.39 17.58
CA GLN A 14 -43.16 -36.99 18.88
C GLN A 14 -41.63 -36.93 18.83
N LYS A 15 -40.98 -37.88 18.15
CA LYS A 15 -39.53 -37.87 17.89
C LYS A 15 -39.09 -36.60 17.15
N LYS A 16 -39.80 -36.24 16.07
CA LYS A 16 -39.51 -35.03 15.28
C LYS A 16 -39.75 -33.75 16.08
N LEU A 17 -40.80 -33.71 16.92
CA LEU A 17 -41.07 -32.58 17.81
C LEU A 17 -39.99 -32.41 18.89
N PHE A 18 -39.50 -33.51 19.45
CA PHE A 18 -38.40 -33.49 20.42
C PHE A 18 -37.11 -32.97 19.78
N GLU A 19 -36.77 -33.44 18.58
CA GLU A 19 -35.62 -32.95 17.82
C GLU A 19 -35.73 -31.44 17.54
N LEU A 20 -36.91 -30.96 17.14
CA LEU A 20 -37.17 -29.54 16.92
C LEU A 20 -37.03 -28.72 18.20
N ARG A 21 -37.54 -29.22 19.34
CA ARG A 21 -37.36 -28.58 20.64
C ARG A 21 -35.89 -28.52 21.06
N MET A 22 -35.13 -29.59 20.80
CA MET A 22 -33.69 -29.62 21.06
C MET A 22 -32.93 -28.63 20.18
N LYS A 23 -33.24 -28.54 18.88
CA LYS A 23 -32.66 -27.53 17.97
C LYS A 23 -33.02 -26.10 18.40
N MET A 24 -34.26 -25.86 18.80
CA MET A 24 -34.71 -24.57 19.30
C MET A 24 -33.98 -24.17 20.59
N ASN A 25 -33.83 -25.12 21.53
CA ASN A 25 -33.11 -24.90 22.78
C ASN A 25 -31.62 -24.66 22.54
N ALA A 26 -31.01 -25.39 21.61
CA ALA A 26 -29.63 -25.16 21.18
C ALA A 26 -29.46 -23.76 20.59
N GLY A 27 -30.37 -23.33 19.71
CA GLY A 27 -30.38 -21.97 19.14
C GLY A 27 -30.54 -20.89 20.22
N ARG A 28 -31.45 -21.06 21.17
CA ARG A 28 -31.62 -20.14 22.31
C ARG A 28 -30.35 -20.03 23.16
N LYS A 29 -29.70 -21.17 23.45
CA LYS A 29 -28.45 -21.20 24.22
C LYS A 29 -27.30 -20.53 23.47
N ALA A 30 -27.15 -20.82 22.18
CA ALA A 30 -26.15 -20.21 21.32
C ALA A 30 -26.33 -18.69 21.23
N ASN A 31 -27.56 -18.22 21.00
CA ASN A 31 -27.85 -16.78 20.96
C ASN A 31 -27.55 -16.10 22.30
N LYS A 32 -27.93 -16.71 23.43
CA LYS A 32 -27.62 -16.18 24.77
C LYS A 32 -26.12 -16.09 25.02
N GLN A 33 -25.37 -17.11 24.59
CA GLN A 33 -23.91 -17.13 24.70
C GLN A 33 -23.25 -16.05 23.84
N GLU A 34 -23.71 -15.85 22.60
CA GLU A 34 -23.15 -14.82 21.71
C GLU A 34 -23.45 -13.40 22.22
N VAL A 35 -24.63 -13.17 22.77
CA VAL A 35 -24.98 -11.87 23.40
C VAL A 35 -24.08 -11.57 24.60
N ALA A 36 -23.80 -12.57 25.45
CA ALA A 36 -22.86 -12.40 26.55
C ALA A 36 -21.44 -12.10 26.04
N ALA A 37 -20.97 -12.85 25.02
CA ALA A 37 -19.67 -12.62 24.42
C ALA A 37 -19.56 -11.25 23.74
N GLU A 38 -20.61 -10.76 23.07
CA GLU A 38 -20.67 -9.42 22.48
C GLU A 38 -20.57 -8.33 23.54
N HIS A 39 -21.34 -8.46 24.60
CA HIS A 39 -21.29 -7.55 25.74
C HIS A 39 -19.88 -7.51 26.36
N ASP A 40 -19.23 -8.66 26.52
CA ASP A 40 -17.86 -8.75 27.04
C ASP A 40 -16.84 -8.15 26.06
N ARG A 41 -17.01 -8.29 24.74
CA ARG A 41 -16.16 -7.64 23.71
C ARG A 41 -16.30 -6.12 23.74
N ILE A 42 -17.51 -5.60 23.96
CA ILE A 42 -17.76 -4.15 24.05
C ILE A 42 -17.18 -3.58 25.34
N LYS A 43 -17.36 -4.27 26.47
CA LYS A 43 -16.87 -3.81 27.78
C LYS A 43 -15.38 -4.06 28.01
N ASN A 44 -14.76 -4.99 27.29
CA ASN A 44 -13.32 -5.22 27.41
C ASN A 44 -12.52 -4.02 26.89
N SER A 45 -11.98 -3.25 27.85
CA SER A 45 -10.97 -2.21 27.63
C SER A 45 -9.59 -2.79 27.33
N ASP A 46 -9.39 -4.09 27.61
CA ASP A 46 -8.08 -4.70 27.73
C ASP A 46 -7.33 -4.77 26.39
N LYS A 47 -6.22 -4.02 26.29
CA LYS A 47 -5.44 -3.88 25.05
C LYS A 47 -4.83 -5.21 24.60
N LYS A 48 -4.48 -6.09 25.54
CA LYS A 48 -3.89 -7.41 25.25
C LYS A 48 -4.89 -8.36 24.59
N ALA A 49 -6.11 -8.43 25.12
CA ALA A 49 -7.19 -9.24 24.55
C ALA A 49 -7.57 -8.78 23.13
N LYS A 50 -7.68 -7.45 22.91
CA LYS A 50 -7.91 -6.88 21.57
C LYS A 50 -6.81 -7.24 20.57
N LYS A 51 -5.55 -7.22 21.00
CA LYS A 51 -4.42 -7.59 20.16
C LYS A 51 -4.50 -9.06 19.76
N GLU A 52 -4.76 -9.96 20.70
CA GLU A 52 -4.90 -11.40 20.44
C GLU A 52 -6.07 -11.73 19.50
N GLU A 53 -7.23 -11.08 19.68
CA GLU A 53 -8.37 -11.23 18.79
C GLU A 53 -8.05 -10.77 17.37
N GLN A 54 -7.30 -9.66 17.22
CA GLN A 54 -6.83 -9.20 15.91
C GLN A 54 -5.87 -10.20 15.26
N TYR A 55 -4.98 -10.84 16.03
CA TYR A 55 -4.11 -11.91 15.52
C TYR A 55 -4.93 -13.10 15.03
N LYS A 56 -5.90 -13.59 15.82
CA LYS A 56 -6.80 -14.68 15.43
C LYS A 56 -7.57 -14.37 14.14
N LYS A 57 -8.20 -13.19 14.06
CA LYS A 57 -8.87 -12.71 12.84
C LYS A 57 -7.92 -12.61 11.63
N ARG A 58 -6.64 -12.30 11.84
CA ARG A 58 -5.64 -12.25 10.77
C ARG A 58 -5.28 -13.65 10.27
N GLU A 59 -5.11 -14.61 11.18
CA GLU A 59 -4.85 -16.02 10.83
C GLU A 59 -6.04 -16.65 10.11
N GLU A 60 -7.27 -16.44 10.61
CA GLU A 60 -8.50 -16.89 9.92
C GLU A 60 -8.60 -16.32 8.50
N LYS A 61 -8.31 -15.02 8.33
CA LYS A 61 -8.27 -14.40 6.99
C LYS A 61 -7.20 -15.02 6.10
N LYS A 62 -6.02 -15.36 6.63
CA LYS A 62 -4.98 -16.05 5.86
C LYS A 62 -5.45 -17.44 5.43
N LEU A 63 -6.11 -18.20 6.31
CA LEU A 63 -6.66 -19.51 5.99
C LEU A 63 -7.76 -19.43 4.91
N VAL A 64 -8.65 -18.45 5.02
CA VAL A 64 -9.69 -18.19 4.00
C VAL A 64 -9.06 -17.82 2.66
N VAL A 65 -8.01 -16.99 2.64
CA VAL A 65 -7.26 -16.65 1.43
C VAL A 65 -6.54 -17.87 0.86
N ALA A 66 -5.90 -18.69 1.70
CA ALA A 66 -5.23 -19.91 1.30
C ALA A 66 -6.19 -20.96 0.71
N SER A 67 -7.43 -21.00 1.20
CA SER A 67 -8.48 -21.87 0.65
C SER A 67 -8.97 -21.46 -0.74
N GLY A 68 -8.55 -20.28 -1.25
CA GLY A 68 -8.99 -19.71 -2.53
C GLY A 68 -10.42 -19.17 -2.52
N LYS A 69 -11.21 -19.41 -1.46
CA LYS A 69 -12.62 -19.02 -1.34
C LYS A 69 -12.86 -17.61 -0.81
N ALA A 70 -11.82 -16.77 -0.74
CA ALA A 70 -11.94 -15.41 -0.20
C ALA A 70 -12.96 -14.54 -0.95
N HIS A 71 -13.15 -14.79 -2.25
CA HIS A 71 -14.12 -14.07 -3.09
C HIS A 71 -15.59 -14.38 -2.74
N LEU A 72 -15.89 -15.49 -2.06
CA LEU A 72 -17.26 -15.84 -1.65
C LEU A 72 -17.77 -14.96 -0.50
N ASN A 73 -16.86 -14.42 0.30
CA ASN A 73 -17.19 -13.59 1.46
C ASN A 73 -17.06 -12.09 1.16
N GLU A 74 -16.84 -11.72 -0.11
CA GLU A 74 -16.61 -10.35 -0.53
C GLU A 74 -17.69 -9.88 -1.51
N THR A 75 -18.34 -8.76 -1.19
CA THR A 75 -19.32 -8.12 -2.07
C THR A 75 -18.63 -7.53 -3.31
N ALA A 76 -19.32 -7.55 -4.45
CA ALA A 76 -18.80 -7.03 -5.73
C ALA A 76 -18.29 -5.58 -5.64
N GLU A 77 -18.98 -4.70 -4.92
CA GLU A 77 -18.56 -3.30 -4.72
C GLU A 77 -17.21 -3.20 -3.98
N VAL A 78 -17.01 -4.01 -2.95
CA VAL A 78 -15.77 -4.02 -2.17
C VAL A 78 -14.62 -4.52 -3.02
N ALA A 79 -14.86 -5.56 -3.83
CA ALA A 79 -13.88 -6.08 -4.78
C ALA A 79 -13.47 -5.01 -5.80
N GLU A 80 -14.41 -4.26 -6.37
CA GLU A 80 -14.12 -3.19 -7.33
C GLU A 80 -13.30 -2.05 -6.69
N ILE A 81 -13.62 -1.67 -5.45
CA ILE A 81 -12.84 -0.68 -4.71
C ILE A 81 -11.41 -1.20 -4.46
N LYS A 82 -11.25 -2.48 -4.10
CA LYS A 82 -9.93 -3.08 -3.88
C LYS A 82 -9.11 -3.13 -5.17
N THR A 83 -9.69 -3.51 -6.31
CA THR A 83 -8.98 -3.55 -7.59
C THR A 83 -8.59 -2.14 -8.05
N LYS A 84 -9.48 -1.15 -7.94
CA LYS A 84 -9.16 0.27 -8.20
C LYS A 84 -8.01 0.77 -7.33
N LYS A 85 -8.02 0.42 -6.03
CA LYS A 85 -6.93 0.78 -5.10
C LYS A 85 -5.63 0.05 -5.44
N ALA A 86 -5.68 -1.23 -5.79
CA ALA A 86 -4.52 -2.02 -6.18
C ALA A 86 -3.88 -1.46 -7.48
N GLY A 87 -4.69 -1.18 -8.50
CA GLY A 87 -4.22 -0.56 -9.74
C GLY A 87 -3.62 0.84 -9.53
N LYS A 88 -4.19 1.66 -8.63
CA LYS A 88 -3.58 2.93 -8.23
C LYS A 88 -2.24 2.75 -7.52
N LYS A 89 -2.12 1.74 -6.63
CA LYS A 89 -0.86 1.42 -5.95
C LYS A 89 0.19 0.94 -6.93
N GLU A 90 -0.18 0.09 -7.88
CA GLU A 90 0.71 -0.40 -8.94
C GLU A 90 1.26 0.72 -9.80
N LYS A 91 0.41 1.63 -10.28
CA LYS A 91 0.83 2.82 -11.03
C LYS A 91 1.71 3.78 -10.21
N ARG A 92 1.63 3.71 -8.88
CA ARG A 92 2.43 4.50 -7.93
C ARG A 92 3.63 3.73 -7.38
N LYS A 93 3.86 2.46 -7.76
CA LYS A 93 5.07 1.73 -7.37
C LYS A 93 6.26 2.54 -7.87
N ALA A 94 7.11 2.98 -6.95
CA ALA A 94 8.33 3.68 -7.30
C ALA A 94 9.25 2.69 -8.02
N ALA A 95 9.94 3.15 -9.05
CA ALA A 95 11.01 2.38 -9.66
C ALA A 95 12.06 2.07 -8.58
N PHE A 96 12.49 0.80 -8.53
CA PHE A 96 13.39 0.31 -7.49
C PHE A 96 14.80 0.14 -8.05
N GLY A 97 15.80 0.64 -7.33
CA GLY A 97 17.21 0.48 -7.71
C GLY A 97 17.53 1.02 -9.11
N TRP A 98 18.13 0.19 -9.94
CA TRP A 98 18.55 0.54 -11.31
C TRP A 98 17.38 0.83 -12.27
N ASP A 99 16.16 0.37 -11.95
CA ASP A 99 14.96 0.61 -12.76
C ASP A 99 14.57 2.11 -12.84
N VAL A 100 15.13 2.93 -11.95
CA VAL A 100 14.97 4.39 -11.98
C VAL A 100 15.57 5.00 -13.26
N PHE A 101 16.59 4.37 -13.85
CA PHE A 101 17.30 4.86 -15.03
C PHE A 101 16.77 4.25 -16.34
N ASN A 102 15.77 3.37 -16.27
CA ASN A 102 15.19 2.74 -17.45
C ASN A 102 14.37 3.73 -18.29
N GLN A 103 14.22 3.43 -19.58
CA GLN A 103 13.43 4.22 -20.52
C GLN A 103 11.98 4.43 -20.05
N ASP A 104 11.40 3.43 -19.36
CA ASP A 104 10.06 3.53 -18.80
C ASP A 104 9.95 4.62 -17.72
N SER A 105 10.98 4.80 -16.89
CA SER A 105 11.03 5.87 -15.89
C SER A 105 11.09 7.26 -16.56
N LEU A 106 11.86 7.39 -17.65
CA LEU A 106 11.89 8.60 -18.48
C LEU A 106 10.54 8.88 -19.13
N TYR A 107 9.90 7.85 -19.70
CA TYR A 107 8.59 7.94 -20.33
C TYR A 107 7.49 8.33 -19.32
N LYS A 108 7.45 7.72 -18.14
CA LYS A 108 6.54 8.10 -17.05
C LYS A 108 6.75 9.55 -16.62
N GLY A 109 8.00 10.01 -16.56
CA GLY A 109 8.34 11.40 -16.29
C GLY A 109 7.81 12.34 -17.36
N TYR A 110 7.99 12.00 -18.64
CA TYR A 110 7.41 12.72 -19.77
C TYR A 110 5.88 12.79 -19.69
N LYS A 111 5.20 11.66 -19.49
CA LYS A 111 3.74 11.60 -19.36
C LYS A 111 3.20 12.49 -18.23
N LYS A 112 3.91 12.57 -17.10
CA LYS A 112 3.53 13.48 -16.01
C LYS A 112 3.66 14.95 -16.41
N ARG A 113 4.68 15.31 -17.19
CA ARG A 113 4.88 16.68 -17.70
C ARG A 113 3.82 17.10 -18.69
N LEU A 114 3.36 16.18 -19.54
CA LEU A 114 2.26 16.46 -20.47
C LEU A 114 0.98 16.90 -19.76
N VAL A 115 0.73 16.42 -18.53
CA VAL A 115 -0.46 16.80 -17.74
C VAL A 115 -0.38 18.25 -17.24
N SER A 116 0.83 18.77 -16.98
CA SER A 116 1.01 20.16 -16.53
C SER A 116 1.04 21.17 -17.67
N LEU A 117 1.17 20.71 -18.92
CA LEU A 117 1.13 21.60 -20.08
C LEU A 117 -0.33 21.98 -20.38
N PRO A 118 -0.58 23.22 -20.87
CA PRO A 118 -1.89 23.59 -21.36
C PRO A 118 -2.32 22.65 -22.48
N THR A 119 -3.39 21.88 -22.29
CA THR A 119 -4.05 21.17 -23.41
C THR A 119 -4.66 22.22 -24.31
N ALA A 120 -4.04 22.45 -25.46
CA ALA A 120 -4.41 23.49 -26.41
C ALA A 120 -5.86 23.32 -26.88
N GLY A 121 -6.79 24.00 -26.21
CA GLY A 121 -8.04 24.41 -26.80
C GLY A 121 -7.79 25.70 -27.57
N LYS A 122 -7.57 25.61 -28.89
CA LYS A 122 -7.68 26.71 -29.88
C LYS A 122 -6.49 27.64 -30.16
N THR A 123 -5.24 27.34 -29.81
CA THR A 123 -4.08 28.19 -30.21
C THR A 123 -2.99 27.47 -31.02
N SER A 124 -3.26 26.31 -31.58
CA SER A 124 -2.36 25.67 -32.57
C SER A 124 -2.69 26.07 -34.02
N THR A 125 -3.65 26.99 -34.23
CA THR A 125 -4.01 27.49 -35.57
C THR A 125 -2.99 28.47 -36.16
N ALA A 126 -1.99 28.93 -35.39
CA ALA A 126 -1.04 29.93 -35.88
C ALA A 126 0.23 29.37 -36.55
N VAL A 127 0.54 28.07 -36.40
CA VAL A 127 1.78 27.49 -36.97
C VAL A 127 1.50 26.51 -38.12
N VAL A 128 0.23 26.18 -38.39
CA VAL A 128 -0.17 25.31 -39.53
C VAL A 128 -0.29 26.10 -40.84
N ALA A 129 0.00 27.41 -40.83
CA ALA A 129 0.02 28.25 -42.03
C ALA A 129 1.38 28.21 -42.77
N ALA A 130 2.19 27.16 -42.58
CA ALA A 130 3.42 26.94 -43.33
C ALA A 130 3.37 25.58 -44.03
N SER A 131 2.97 25.65 -45.31
CA SER A 131 3.17 24.67 -46.39
C SER A 131 2.59 23.26 -46.24
N ASP A 132 1.88 22.83 -47.28
CA ASP A 132 1.24 21.52 -47.50
C ASP A 132 2.22 20.31 -47.54
N ASP A 133 3.50 20.49 -47.22
CA ASP A 133 4.50 19.42 -47.16
C ASP A 133 4.80 19.06 -45.70
N ALA A 134 4.24 17.93 -45.26
CA ALA A 134 4.45 17.37 -43.92
C ALA A 134 5.91 16.96 -43.61
N LEU A 135 6.80 17.09 -44.61
CA LEU A 135 8.25 17.04 -44.48
C LEU A 135 8.77 18.46 -44.74
N GLY A 136 8.59 19.36 -43.78
CA GLY A 136 9.08 20.73 -43.89
C GLY A 136 10.53 20.78 -44.35
N ASP A 137 10.88 21.81 -45.13
CA ASP A 137 12.22 22.07 -45.67
C ASP A 137 13.34 21.63 -44.71
N GLU A 138 14.11 20.58 -45.07
CA GLU A 138 15.17 19.99 -44.26
C GLU A 138 16.28 21.00 -43.91
N LEU A 139 16.33 22.15 -44.59
CA LEU A 139 17.23 23.28 -44.35
C LEU A 139 16.58 24.43 -43.56
N ALA A 140 15.31 24.33 -43.18
CA ALA A 140 14.60 25.36 -42.41
C ALA A 140 14.92 25.34 -40.90
N TYR A 141 15.82 24.48 -40.43
CA TYR A 141 16.31 24.52 -39.05
C TYR A 141 17.21 25.75 -38.82
N GLY A 142 17.17 26.31 -37.61
CA GLY A 142 18.00 27.46 -37.23
C GLY A 142 17.47 28.83 -37.65
N LYS A 143 16.23 28.90 -38.16
CA LYS A 143 15.49 30.16 -38.29
C LYS A 143 15.04 30.62 -36.89
N ASP A 144 15.00 31.94 -36.69
CA ASP A 144 14.48 32.55 -35.46
C ASP A 144 12.95 32.48 -35.48
N ASP A 145 12.42 31.35 -35.01
CA ASP A 145 10.99 31.19 -34.82
C ASP A 145 10.54 32.18 -33.75
N LYS A 146 9.67 33.13 -34.13
CA LYS A 146 9.11 34.12 -33.20
C LYS A 146 8.15 33.43 -32.24
N VAL A 147 8.71 32.88 -31.16
CA VAL A 147 7.96 32.28 -30.06
C VAL A 147 7.47 33.40 -29.15
N GLU A 148 6.19 33.37 -28.78
CA GLU A 148 5.61 34.26 -27.78
C GLU A 148 6.40 34.23 -26.47
N GLU A 149 6.76 35.39 -25.92
CA GLU A 149 7.54 35.51 -24.67
C GLU A 149 6.87 34.77 -23.50
N ALA A 150 5.54 34.76 -23.46
CA ALA A 150 4.76 34.04 -22.46
C ALA A 150 4.99 32.51 -22.48
N ASN A 151 5.31 31.92 -23.64
CA ASN A 151 5.65 30.51 -23.73
C ASN A 151 7.08 30.24 -23.22
N VAL A 152 8.01 31.16 -23.47
CA VAL A 152 9.39 31.09 -22.97
C VAL A 152 9.40 31.22 -21.45
N GLU A 153 8.65 32.18 -20.89
CA GLU A 153 8.53 32.36 -19.45
C GLU A 153 7.94 31.11 -18.77
N ARG A 154 6.90 30.51 -19.35
CA ARG A 154 6.32 29.25 -18.85
C ARG A 154 7.34 28.12 -18.83
N MET A 155 8.15 27.99 -19.88
CA MET A 155 9.23 27.01 -19.92
C MET A 155 10.25 27.26 -18.80
N ALA A 156 10.66 28.51 -18.59
CA ALA A 156 11.59 28.87 -17.53
C ALA A 156 11.03 28.52 -16.12
N GLN A 157 9.77 28.87 -15.85
CA GLN A 157 9.08 28.53 -14.60
C GLN A 157 9.03 27.00 -14.37
N GLU A 158 8.74 26.23 -15.42
CA GLU A 158 8.69 24.77 -15.36
C GLU A 158 10.07 24.16 -15.03
N LEU A 159 11.15 24.71 -15.59
CA LEU A 159 12.52 24.30 -15.27
C LEU A 159 12.89 24.62 -13.82
N GLU A 160 12.51 25.79 -13.29
CA GLU A 160 12.73 26.14 -11.89
C GLU A 160 12.02 25.18 -10.94
N ASP A 161 10.76 24.84 -11.24
CA ASP A 161 9.99 23.93 -10.41
C ASP A 161 10.57 22.52 -10.42
N ARG A 162 11.14 22.07 -11.55
CA ARG A 162 11.93 20.84 -11.61
C ARG A 162 13.17 20.90 -10.72
N ILE A 163 13.89 22.02 -10.73
CA ILE A 163 15.07 22.20 -9.86
C ILE A 163 14.65 22.14 -8.39
N LYS A 164 13.56 22.83 -8.02
CA LYS A 164 12.99 22.78 -6.65
C LYS A 164 12.58 21.36 -6.27
N ALA A 165 11.92 20.62 -7.16
CA ALA A 165 11.52 19.23 -6.94
C ALA A 165 12.72 18.29 -6.78
N ARG A 166 13.76 18.45 -7.61
CA ARG A 166 15.01 17.66 -7.52
C ARG A 166 15.73 17.89 -6.20
N LYS A 167 15.78 19.13 -5.71
CA LYS A 167 16.34 19.46 -4.38
C LYS A 167 15.59 18.75 -3.24
N LYS A 168 14.26 18.62 -3.36
CA LYS A 168 13.40 17.93 -2.37
C LYS A 168 13.44 16.40 -2.47
N PHE A 169 13.95 15.84 -3.56
CA PHE A 169 13.98 14.38 -3.78
C PHE A 169 14.89 13.67 -2.76
N SER A 170 16.06 14.25 -2.45
CA SER A 170 16.93 13.76 -1.39
C SER A 170 16.56 14.44 -0.07
N ARG A 171 15.80 13.74 0.78
CA ARG A 171 15.45 14.25 2.11
C ARG A 171 16.48 13.78 3.12
N ARG A 172 17.12 14.73 3.82
CA ARG A 172 17.98 14.41 4.96
C ARG A 172 17.14 13.70 6.03
N ARG A 173 17.56 12.51 6.46
CA ARG A 173 16.96 11.84 7.62
C ARG A 173 17.31 12.65 8.87
N GLN A 174 16.29 13.01 9.65
CA GLN A 174 16.46 13.71 10.92
C GLN A 174 17.31 12.88 11.87
N HIS A 175 18.11 13.55 12.70
CA HIS A 175 18.85 12.93 13.79
C HIS A 175 17.90 12.78 14.98
N TYR A 176 17.88 11.62 15.63
CA TYR A 176 17.14 11.42 16.88
C TYR A 176 18.13 11.55 18.04
N GLU A 177 17.83 12.39 19.03
CA GLU A 177 18.74 12.68 20.15
C GLU A 177 18.92 11.49 21.12
N GLY A 178 18.10 10.45 21.02
CA GLY A 178 18.21 9.23 21.81
C GLY A 178 18.79 8.02 21.06
N GLU A 179 19.41 8.23 19.90
CA GLU A 179 20.09 7.16 19.15
C GLU A 179 21.56 7.08 19.59
N ASP A 180 22.06 5.87 19.87
CA ASP A 180 23.46 5.65 20.23
C ASP A 180 24.38 6.11 19.09
N VAL A 181 25.27 7.07 19.38
CA VAL A 181 26.13 7.70 18.37
C VAL A 181 27.42 6.91 18.21
N ASP A 182 27.55 6.19 17.09
CA ASP A 182 28.71 5.38 16.73
C ASP A 182 29.78 6.14 15.90
N TYR A 183 29.64 7.46 15.74
CA TYR A 183 30.44 8.27 14.83
C TYR A 183 30.97 9.56 15.47
N ILE A 184 32.18 9.97 15.07
CA ILE A 184 32.81 11.22 15.55
C ILE A 184 32.49 12.40 14.61
N ASN A 185 32.43 12.16 13.30
CA ASN A 185 32.21 13.21 12.29
C ASN A 185 31.10 12.83 11.29
N GLY A 186 30.66 13.80 10.48
CA GLY A 186 29.57 13.58 9.52
C GLY A 186 29.92 12.61 8.38
N GLN A 187 31.18 12.51 7.98
CA GLN A 187 31.63 11.54 6.97
C GLN A 187 31.59 10.11 7.52
N ASN A 188 32.05 9.92 8.76
CA ASN A 188 32.02 8.67 9.49
C ASN A 188 30.57 8.21 9.70
N ARG A 189 29.64 9.12 10.04
CA ARG A 189 28.21 8.81 10.08
C ARG A 189 27.69 8.23 8.76
N ILE A 190 28.09 8.81 7.63
CA ILE A 190 27.67 8.33 6.31
C ILE A 190 28.30 6.97 6.02
N PHE A 191 29.56 6.78 6.40
CA PHE A 191 30.27 5.50 6.24
C PHE A 191 29.63 4.40 7.09
N ASN A 192 29.46 4.61 8.40
CA ASN A 192 28.77 3.68 9.31
C ASN A 192 27.38 3.34 8.79
N ARG A 193 26.60 4.34 8.36
CA ARG A 193 25.28 4.10 7.77
C ARG A 193 25.33 3.23 6.50
N LYS A 194 26.35 3.38 5.65
CA LYS A 194 26.53 2.51 4.47
C LYS A 194 26.92 1.09 4.89
N ALA A 195 27.82 0.96 5.87
CA ALA A 195 28.22 -0.33 6.41
C ALA A 195 27.01 -1.05 7.03
N SER A 196 26.21 -0.37 7.84
CA SER A 196 24.97 -0.88 8.41
C SER A 196 24.03 -1.43 7.34
N GLN A 197 23.78 -0.68 6.26
CA GLN A 197 22.92 -1.14 5.17
C GLN A 197 23.39 -2.44 4.50
N ALA A 198 24.70 -2.66 4.41
CA ALA A 198 25.27 -3.85 3.77
C ALA A 198 25.41 -5.03 4.74
N PHE A 199 25.85 -4.77 5.98
CA PHE A 199 26.32 -5.80 6.91
C PHE A 199 25.36 -6.08 8.07
N ASP A 200 24.42 -5.18 8.40
CA ASP A 200 23.52 -5.37 9.56
C ASP A 200 22.73 -6.66 9.49
N LYS A 201 22.43 -7.15 8.28
CA LYS A 201 21.73 -8.42 8.07
C LYS A 201 22.54 -9.63 8.58
N TYR A 202 23.87 -9.53 8.54
CA TYR A 202 24.80 -10.61 8.86
C TYR A 202 25.45 -10.46 10.25
N THR A 203 25.46 -9.25 10.81
CA THR A 203 26.15 -8.94 12.08
C THR A 203 25.21 -8.82 13.28
N VAL A 204 23.95 -9.27 13.15
CA VAL A 204 22.94 -9.17 14.21
C VAL A 204 23.40 -9.86 15.50
N GLU A 205 23.94 -11.08 15.40
CA GLU A 205 24.39 -11.84 16.58
C GLU A 205 25.56 -11.15 17.29
N ILE A 206 26.53 -10.66 16.52
CA ILE A 206 27.67 -9.92 17.05
C ILE A 206 27.20 -8.66 17.80
N ARG A 207 26.25 -7.90 17.21
CA ARG A 207 25.69 -6.71 17.87
C ARG A 207 25.00 -7.07 19.19
N GLN A 208 24.18 -8.12 19.19
CA GLN A 208 23.49 -8.53 20.41
C GLN A 208 24.46 -9.05 21.49
N ASN A 209 25.55 -9.72 21.10
CA ASN A 209 26.55 -10.17 22.06
C ASN A 209 27.29 -8.99 22.69
N LEU A 210 27.57 -7.93 21.91
CA LEU A 210 28.13 -6.68 22.43
C LEU A 210 27.16 -6.00 23.42
N GLU A 211 25.87 -5.92 23.08
CA GLU A 211 24.82 -5.38 23.96
C GLU A 211 24.64 -6.21 25.24
N ARG A 212 24.94 -7.52 25.21
CA ARG A 212 24.90 -8.44 26.37
C ARG A 212 26.20 -8.51 27.17
N GLY A 213 27.21 -7.71 26.83
CA GLY A 213 28.47 -7.67 27.57
C GLY A 213 29.46 -8.77 27.19
N THR A 214 29.52 -9.15 25.90
CA THR A 214 30.49 -10.10 25.32
C THR A 214 30.48 -11.52 25.88
N ALA A 215 29.42 -11.89 26.62
CA ALA A 215 29.19 -13.28 27.00
C ALA A 215 28.78 -14.09 25.75
N LEU A 216 29.58 -15.11 25.41
CA LEU A 216 29.24 -16.14 24.43
C LEU A 216 28.27 -17.16 25.03
#